data_AF-A0A971F416-F1
#
_entry.id   AF-A0A971F416-F1
#
_cell.length_a   1.000
_cell.length_b   1.000
_cell.length_c   1.000
_cell.angle_alpha   90.00
_cell.angle_beta   90.00
_cell.angle_gamma   90.00
#
_symmetry.space_group_name_H-M   'P 1'
#
loop_
_entity.id
_entity.type
_entity.pdbx_description
1 polymer ?
#
loop_
_entity_poly.entity_id
_entity_poly.type
_entity_poly.pdbx_seq_one_letter_code
_entity_poly.pdbx_strand_id
1 'polypeptide(L)'
;MNKRVIEWLRANNIILDNMGIQTENIRESPKDSIDQGVTVEHASEKCLGQISIWESGLMDIEVVEIESESRVLYEHYELDQNADFTDILKQYFEIMKNGKV
;
A
#
# COMPACT_ATOMS: atom_id res chain seq x y z
N MET A 1 10.59 4.21 -9.06
CA MET A 1 10.08 3.94 -7.70
C MET A 1 9.43 2.56 -7.58
N ASN A 2 8.55 2.22 -8.52
CA ASN A 2 7.72 1.01 -8.58
C ASN A 2 8.42 -0.30 -8.18
N LYS A 3 9.57 -0.58 -8.80
CA LYS A 3 10.35 -1.80 -8.52
C LYS A 3 10.78 -1.90 -7.04
N ARG A 4 11.14 -0.80 -6.39
CA ARG A 4 11.56 -0.78 -4.98
C ARG A 4 10.39 -1.15 -4.05
N VAL A 5 9.18 -0.63 -4.33
CA VAL A 5 7.98 -1.00 -3.56
C VAL A 5 7.66 -2.48 -3.71
N ILE A 6 7.70 -3.02 -4.93
CA ILE A 6 7.42 -4.45 -5.17
C ILE A 6 8.46 -5.32 -4.44
N GLU A 7 9.75 -4.96 -4.53
CA GLU A 7 10.82 -5.69 -3.85
C GLU A 7 10.66 -5.63 -2.33
N TRP A 8 10.31 -4.45 -1.79
CA TRP A 8 10.04 -4.29 -0.36
C TRP A 8 8.85 -5.14 0.09
N LEU A 9 7.74 -5.14 -0.64
CA LEU A 9 6.57 -5.96 -0.32
C LEU A 9 6.90 -7.46 -0.36
N ARG A 10 7.65 -7.91 -1.37
CA ARG A 10 8.09 -9.31 -1.45
C ARG A 10 8.99 -9.70 -0.27
N ALA A 11 9.90 -8.81 0.13
CA ALA A 11 10.78 -9.04 1.28
C ALA A 11 10.00 -9.09 2.61
N ASN A 12 8.88 -8.37 2.70
CA ASN A 12 8.06 -8.28 3.91
C ASN A 12 6.82 -9.18 3.90
N ASN A 13 6.60 -9.99 2.85
CA ASN A 13 5.38 -10.78 2.70
C ASN A 13 5.10 -11.72 3.89
N ILE A 14 6.14 -12.34 4.47
CA ILE A 14 5.99 -13.19 5.66
C ILE A 14 5.52 -12.38 6.88
N ILE A 15 6.00 -11.14 7.02
CA ILE A 15 5.59 -10.26 8.12
C ILE A 15 4.12 -9.86 7.95
N LEU A 16 3.73 -9.49 6.73
CA LEU A 16 2.34 -9.13 6.39
C LEU A 16 1.38 -10.29 6.62
N ASP A 17 1.75 -11.49 6.18
CA ASP A 17 0.94 -12.70 6.39
C ASP A 17 0.76 -13.03 7.88
N ASN A 18 1.82 -12.91 8.68
CA ASN A 18 1.74 -13.04 10.15
C ASN A 18 0.88 -11.95 10.82
N MET A 19 0.69 -10.81 10.17
CA MET A 19 -0.23 -9.75 10.61
C MET A 19 -1.67 -10.00 10.15
N GLY A 20 -1.94 -11.07 9.39
CA GLY A 20 -3.25 -11.34 8.80
C GLY A 20 -3.56 -10.46 7.60
N ILE A 21 -2.53 -9.94 6.92
CA ILE A 21 -2.66 -9.05 5.76
C ILE A 21 -2.19 -9.80 4.52
N GLN A 22 -3.09 -9.98 3.57
CA GLN A 22 -2.86 -10.67 2.30
C GLN A 22 -2.71 -9.66 1.17
N THR A 23 -1.76 -9.91 0.26
CA THR A 23 -1.67 -9.15 -1.00
C THR A 23 -2.54 -9.85 -2.04
N GLU A 24 -3.61 -9.19 -2.47
CA GLU A 24 -4.58 -9.75 -3.42
C GLU A 24 -4.16 -9.53 -4.86
N ASN A 25 -3.79 -8.29 -5.20
CA ASN A 25 -3.43 -7.91 -6.56
C ASN A 25 -2.24 -6.95 -6.59
N ILE A 26 -1.45 -7.06 -7.64
CA ILE A 26 -0.44 -6.08 -8.02
C ILE A 26 -0.73 -5.72 -9.48
N ARG A 27 -1.13 -4.47 -9.73
CA ARG A 27 -1.47 -3.96 -11.06
C ARG A 27 -0.46 -2.91 -11.48
N GLU A 28 0.06 -3.05 -12.69
CA GLU A 28 0.83 -2.00 -13.35
C GLU A 28 -0.11 -1.04 -14.08
N SER A 29 0.27 0.22 -14.17
CA SER A 29 -0.42 1.18 -15.04
C SER A 29 -0.37 0.75 -16.50
N PRO A 30 -1.32 1.19 -17.35
CA PRO A 30 -1.23 1.02 -18.79
C PRO A 30 0.10 1.54 -19.37
N LYS A 31 0.61 0.88 -20.41
CA LYS A 31 1.90 1.24 -21.04
C LYS A 31 1.97 2.68 -21.56
N ASP A 32 0.82 3.27 -21.90
CA ASP A 32 0.72 4.62 -22.45
C ASP A 32 0.43 5.69 -21.37
N SER A 33 0.46 5.32 -20.09
CA SER A 33 0.31 6.28 -18.99
C SER A 33 1.45 7.29 -18.96
N ILE A 34 1.09 8.56 -18.75
CA ILE A 34 2.02 9.69 -18.64
C ILE A 34 3.05 9.45 -17.53
N ASP A 35 2.62 8.82 -16.44
CA ASP A 35 3.46 8.40 -15.33
C ASP A 35 3.17 6.94 -15.01
N GLN A 36 4.18 6.09 -15.14
CA GLN A 36 4.03 4.65 -14.92
C GLN A 36 3.96 4.38 -13.42
N GLY A 37 3.06 3.50 -13.00
CA GLY A 37 2.82 3.21 -11.59
C GLY A 37 2.48 1.76 -11.32
N VAL A 38 2.46 1.43 -10.05
CA VAL A 38 2.00 0.15 -9.53
C VAL A 38 0.98 0.42 -8.43
N THR A 39 -0.13 -0.29 -8.48
CA THR A 39 -1.14 -0.35 -7.44
C THR A 39 -1.12 -1.74 -6.82
N VAL A 40 -1.02 -1.78 -5.49
CA VAL A 40 -1.05 -3.01 -4.68
C VAL A 40 -2.29 -2.97 -3.82
N GLU A 41 -3.07 -4.03 -3.89
CA GLU A 41 -4.29 -4.21 -3.10
C GLU A 41 -4.02 -5.24 -2.00
N HIS A 42 -4.38 -4.88 -0.77
CA HIS A 42 -4.31 -5.74 0.39
C HIS A 42 -5.69 -6.00 0.98
N ALA A 43 -5.87 -7.18 1.55
CA ALA A 43 -7.02 -7.56 2.33
C ALA A 43 -6.60 -8.05 3.71
N SER A 44 -7.47 -7.85 4.69
CA SER A 44 -7.37 -8.38 6.05
C SER A 44 -8.77 -8.72 6.53
N GLU A 45 -8.90 -9.29 7.73
CA GLU A 45 -10.22 -9.58 8.32
C GLU A 45 -11.11 -8.33 8.43
N LYS A 46 -10.52 -7.15 8.65
CA LYS A 46 -11.26 -5.91 8.95
C LYS A 46 -11.21 -4.86 7.86
N CYS A 47 -10.18 -4.88 7.02
CA CYS A 47 -9.88 -3.78 6.12
C CYS A 47 -9.50 -4.24 4.72
N LEU A 48 -9.84 -3.39 3.76
CA LEU A 48 -9.28 -3.37 2.41
C LEU A 48 -8.32 -2.20 2.32
N GLY A 49 -7.15 -2.43 1.75
CA GLY A 49 -6.11 -1.43 1.63
C GLY A 49 -5.59 -1.34 0.21
N GLN A 50 -5.14 -0.14 -0.16
CA GLN A 50 -4.52 0.12 -1.46
C GLN A 50 -3.26 0.98 -1.28
N ILE A 51 -2.20 0.63 -2.00
CA ILE A 51 -1.00 1.45 -2.15
C ILE A 51 -0.82 1.69 -3.65
N SER A 52 -0.84 2.94 -4.08
CA SER A 52 -0.53 3.35 -5.45
C SER A 52 0.76 4.15 -5.45
N ILE A 53 1.73 3.77 -6.26
CA ILE A 53 3.02 4.47 -6.37
C ILE A 53 3.38 4.67 -7.83
N TRP A 54 3.94 5.84 -8.15
CA TRP A 54 4.31 6.19 -9.52
C TRP A 54 5.82 6.42 -9.68
N GLU A 55 6.31 6.41 -10.91
CA GLU A 55 7.74 6.61 -11.21
C GLU A 55 8.24 7.99 -10.81
N SER A 56 7.37 9.00 -10.87
CA SER A 56 7.60 10.34 -10.32
C SER A 56 7.96 10.37 -8.83
N GLY A 57 7.65 9.32 -8.08
CA GLY A 57 7.81 9.27 -6.63
C GLY A 57 6.56 9.67 -5.87
N LEU A 58 5.47 10.03 -6.55
CA LEU A 58 4.17 10.19 -5.90
C LEU A 58 3.71 8.84 -5.35
N MET A 59 3.05 8.86 -4.19
CA MET A 59 2.44 7.69 -3.58
C MET A 59 1.16 8.05 -2.84
N ASP A 60 0.10 7.29 -3.10
CA ASP A 60 -1.16 7.35 -2.38
C ASP A 60 -1.37 6.06 -1.61
N ILE A 61 -1.83 6.18 -0.37
CA ILE A 61 -2.30 5.05 0.43
C ILE A 61 -3.73 5.27 0.88
N GLU A 62 -4.50 4.19 0.92
CA GLU A 62 -5.89 4.21 1.34
C GLU A 62 -6.24 2.94 2.12
N VAL A 63 -7.00 3.09 3.20
CA VAL A 63 -7.58 1.96 3.94
C VAL A 63 -9.07 2.22 4.18
N VAL A 64 -9.88 1.21 3.86
CA VAL A 64 -11.32 1.17 4.09
C VAL A 64 -11.63 0.06 5.07
N GLU A 65 -12.39 0.36 6.12
CA GLU A 65 -12.87 -0.63 7.08
C GLU A 65 -14.16 -1.28 6.55
N ILE A 66 -14.23 -2.61 6.60
CA ILE A 66 -15.21 -3.41 5.86
C ILE A 66 -16.61 -3.26 6.44
N GLU A 67 -16.77 -3.24 7.76
CA GLU A 67 -18.08 -3.24 8.42
C GLU A 67 -18.80 -1.90 8.24
N SER A 68 -18.08 -0.79 8.39
CA SER A 68 -18.60 0.57 8.28
C SER A 68 -18.51 1.15 6.86
N GLU A 69 -17.86 0.46 5.94
CA GLU A 69 -17.51 0.93 4.59
C GLU A 69 -16.79 2.30 4.59
N SER A 70 -16.23 2.68 5.73
CA SER A 70 -15.66 4.01 5.93
C SER A 70 -14.18 4.00 5.61
N ARG A 71 -13.74 5.04 4.90
CA ARG A 71 -12.32 5.28 4.69
C ARG A 71 -11.67 5.78 5.97
N VAL A 72 -10.81 4.95 6.56
CA VAL A 72 -10.13 5.21 7.83
C VAL A 72 -8.72 5.78 7.66
N LEU A 73 -8.13 5.65 6.46
CA LEU A 73 -6.86 6.27 6.10
C LEU A 73 -6.89 6.74 4.65
N TYR A 74 -6.39 7.95 4.40
CA TYR A 74 -5.94 8.40 3.09
C TYR A 74 -4.77 9.35 3.27
N GLU A 75 -3.64 9.06 2.65
CA GLU A 75 -2.46 9.92 2.70
C GLU A 75 -1.78 9.96 1.33
N HIS A 76 -1.24 11.15 1.02
CA HIS A 76 -0.48 11.42 -0.20
C HIS A 76 0.95 11.78 0.17
N TYR A 77 1.90 11.20 -0.56
CA TYR A 77 3.33 11.34 -0.32
C TYR A 77 4.07 11.72 -1.60
N GLU A 78 5.08 12.58 -1.45
CA GLU A 78 6.11 12.85 -2.46
C GLU A 78 7.42 12.21 -2.00
N LEU A 79 7.79 11.08 -2.61
CA LEU A 79 8.91 10.26 -2.18
C LEU A 79 10.15 10.49 -3.04
N ASP A 80 11.30 10.55 -2.36
CA ASP A 80 12.61 10.55 -3.02
C ASP A 80 13.22 9.13 -3.08
N GLN A 81 14.42 9.03 -3.64
CA GLN A 81 15.13 7.74 -3.77
C GLN A 81 15.57 7.14 -2.44
N ASN A 82 15.57 7.89 -1.35
CA ASN A 82 15.97 7.46 -0.02
C ASN A 82 14.78 7.12 0.89
N ALA A 83 13.54 7.23 0.37
CA ALA A 83 12.33 6.88 1.11
C ALA A 83 12.41 5.49 1.77
N ASP A 84 12.07 5.45 3.06
CA ASP A 84 11.95 4.22 3.85
C ASP A 84 10.47 3.80 3.92
N PHE A 85 10.12 2.81 3.11
CA PHE A 85 8.76 2.28 3.05
C PHE A 85 8.30 1.65 4.36
N THR A 86 9.23 1.22 5.21
CA THR A 86 8.90 0.62 6.51
C THR A 86 8.25 1.64 7.43
N ASP A 87 8.85 2.83 7.51
CA ASP A 87 8.32 3.92 8.32
C ASP A 87 7.07 4.54 7.69
N ILE A 88 7.10 4.78 6.37
CA ILE A 88 5.96 5.36 5.63
C ILE A 88 4.70 4.48 5.75
N LEU A 89 4.84 3.15 5.57
CA LEU A 89 3.70 2.23 5.57
C LEU A 89 3.35 1.68 6.96
N LYS A 90 4.05 2.11 8.01
CA LYS A 90 3.82 1.59 9.37
C LYS A 90 2.38 1.80 9.82
N GLN A 91 1.86 3.02 9.69
CA GLN A 91 0.50 3.34 10.09
C GLN A 91 -0.53 2.60 9.23
N TYR A 92 -0.28 2.50 7.92
CA TYR A 92 -1.11 1.73 7.00
C TYR A 92 -1.30 0.29 7.47
N PHE A 93 -0.21 -0.44 7.77
CA PHE A 93 -0.31 -1.84 8.17
C PHE A 93 -0.87 -2.03 9.58
N GLU A 94 -0.62 -1.10 10.50
CA GLU A 94 -1.28 -1.12 11.82
C GLU A 94 -2.79 -0.91 11.71
N ILE A 95 -3.26 0.00 10.86
CA ILE A 95 -4.69 0.20 10.64
C ILE A 95 -5.30 -1.01 9.94
N MET A 96 -4.65 -1.56 8.91
CA MET A 96 -5.09 -2.79 8.23
C MET A 96 -5.31 -3.94 9.23
N LYS A 97 -4.40 -4.11 10.19
CA LYS A 97 -4.51 -5.15 11.22
C LYS A 97 -5.63 -4.86 12.23
N ASN A 98 -5.80 -3.62 12.65
CA ASN A 98 -6.62 -3.29 13.82
C ASN A 98 -8.04 -2.80 13.48
N GLY A 99 -8.27 -2.27 12.27
CA GLY A 99 -9.52 -1.67 11.82
C GLY A 99 -9.73 -0.22 12.27
N LYS A 100 -8.73 0.42 12.88
CA LYS A 100 -8.84 1.77 13.45
C LYS A 100 -7.47 2.44 13.61
N VAL A 101 -7.50 3.76 13.69
CA VAL A 101 -6.36 4.62 14.10
C VAL A 101 -6.12 4.49 15.61
#